data_AF-A0AA91Z018-F1
#
_entry.id   AF-A0AA91Z018-F1
#
_cell.length_a   1.000
_cell.length_b   1.000
_cell.length_c   1.000
_cell.angle_alpha   90.00
_cell.angle_beta   90.00
_cell.angle_gamma   90.00
#
_symmetry.space_group_name_H-M   'P 1'
#
loop_
_entity.id
_entity.type
_entity.pdbx_description
1 polymer ?
#
loop_
_entity_poly.entity_id
_entity_poly.type
_entity_poly.pdbx_seq_one_letter_code
_entity_poly.pdbx_strand_id
1 'polypeptide(L)'
;MNKTIFLKWLQEGNVNIPSTLLTHYKHLKINEKELVLLLQVHYYLERGKDFPTPAEIAAQMTIDINECHELLSQLIRKGFIDILDGNSDTGIRFERYSLEPLWNKLIEQFLLNNKKEEEALIEKEESDLYTCFEREFGRPLSPFEIETLNMWVDDDQHEIVIIKAALREAVISGKLNFRYIDRILFEWKKNGIKTIEQAKSHGKKFRQHQSVGYKGEQSEESSNKKTVPFYNWLDQ
;
A
#
# COMPACT_ATOMS: atom_id res chain seq x y z
N MET A 1 -45.26 -19.34 30.40
CA MET A 1 -44.12 -18.75 31.14
C MET A 1 -42.86 -18.63 30.28
N ASN A 2 -42.45 -19.68 29.54
CA ASN A 2 -41.24 -19.62 28.67
C ASN A 2 -41.33 -18.64 27.49
N LYS A 3 -42.49 -18.45 26.86
CA LYS A 3 -42.64 -17.57 25.68
C LYS A 3 -42.37 -16.09 26.00
N THR A 4 -42.72 -15.63 27.20
CA THR A 4 -42.50 -14.25 27.65
C THR A 4 -41.03 -13.97 27.94
N ILE A 5 -40.30 -14.98 28.43
CA ILE A 5 -38.84 -14.90 28.66
C ILE A 5 -38.12 -14.85 27.31
N PHE A 6 -38.49 -15.73 26.37
CA PHE A 6 -37.94 -15.72 25.01
C PHE A 6 -38.22 -14.40 24.27
N LEU A 7 -39.41 -13.82 24.43
CA LEU A 7 -39.75 -12.52 23.85
C LEU A 7 -38.90 -11.39 24.45
N LYS A 8 -38.68 -11.39 25.77
CA LYS A 8 -37.77 -10.42 26.41
C LYS A 8 -36.34 -10.58 25.90
N TRP A 9 -35.83 -11.80 25.83
CA TRP A 9 -34.50 -12.08 25.28
C TRP A 9 -34.35 -11.63 23.81
N LEU A 10 -35.37 -11.86 22.98
CA LEU A 10 -35.36 -11.35 21.60
C LEU A 10 -35.43 -9.82 21.51
N GLN A 11 -36.09 -9.17 22.47
CA GLN A 11 -36.14 -7.72 22.58
C GLN A 11 -34.88 -7.11 23.19
N GLU A 12 -33.96 -7.93 23.72
CA GLU A 12 -32.70 -7.43 24.28
C GLU A 12 -31.73 -6.91 23.20
N GLY A 13 -31.97 -7.25 21.93
CA GLY A 13 -31.25 -6.72 20.78
C GLY A 13 -29.84 -7.29 20.64
N ASN A 14 -29.16 -6.84 19.58
CA ASN A 14 -27.76 -7.18 19.32
C ASN A 14 -26.93 -5.91 19.35
N VAL A 15 -25.71 -6.00 19.87
CA VAL A 15 -24.75 -4.90 19.84
C VAL A 15 -23.92 -5.00 18.57
N ASN A 16 -23.93 -3.96 17.73
CA ASN A 16 -23.17 -3.94 16.50
C ASN A 16 -21.86 -3.19 16.70
N ILE A 17 -20.73 -3.89 16.58
CA ILE A 17 -19.40 -3.32 16.76
C ILE A 17 -18.57 -3.55 15.50
N PRO A 18 -17.81 -2.55 15.02
CA PRO A 18 -16.86 -2.74 13.94
C PRO A 18 -15.84 -3.84 14.30
N SER A 19 -15.68 -4.84 13.42
CA SER A 19 -14.70 -5.92 13.61
C SER A 19 -13.27 -5.39 13.74
N THR A 20 -13.01 -4.22 13.15
CA THR A 20 -11.73 -3.50 13.26
C THR A 20 -11.35 -3.16 14.70
N LEU A 21 -12.33 -2.88 15.58
CA LEU A 21 -12.05 -2.66 17.00
C LEU A 21 -11.50 -3.94 17.64
N LEU A 22 -12.10 -5.10 17.35
CA LEU A 22 -11.67 -6.39 17.91
C LEU A 22 -10.31 -6.84 17.38
N THR A 23 -9.95 -6.50 16.14
CA THR A 23 -8.65 -6.87 15.57
C THR A 23 -7.54 -5.90 15.95
N HIS A 24 -7.85 -4.63 16.24
CA HIS A 24 -6.84 -3.57 16.41
C HIS A 24 -6.81 -2.87 17.78
N TYR A 25 -7.66 -3.21 18.75
CA TYR A 25 -7.66 -2.59 20.09
C TYR A 25 -6.28 -2.62 20.78
N LYS A 26 -5.48 -3.67 20.54
CA LYS A 26 -4.12 -3.79 21.06
C LYS A 26 -3.19 -2.67 20.57
N HIS A 27 -3.33 -2.26 19.31
CA HIS A 27 -2.52 -1.17 18.74
C HIS A 27 -2.91 0.19 19.32
N LEU A 28 -4.18 0.36 19.72
CA LEU A 28 -4.67 1.51 20.50
C LEU A 28 -4.21 1.47 21.96
N LYS A 29 -3.45 0.46 22.39
CA LYS A 29 -3.02 0.24 23.78
C LYS A 29 -4.20 0.13 24.76
N ILE A 30 -5.30 -0.43 24.27
CA ILE A 30 -6.47 -0.80 25.06
C ILE A 30 -6.26 -2.25 25.53
N ASN A 31 -6.54 -2.54 26.80
CA ASN A 31 -6.54 -3.91 27.32
C ASN A 31 -7.93 -4.56 27.24
N GLU A 32 -8.03 -5.86 27.52
CA GLU A 32 -9.29 -6.60 27.40
C GLU A 32 -10.37 -6.08 28.36
N LYS A 33 -10.00 -5.65 29.58
CA LYS A 33 -10.94 -5.09 30.55
C LYS A 33 -11.49 -3.74 30.08
N GLU A 34 -10.62 -2.88 29.57
CA GLU A 34 -10.96 -1.58 28.98
C GLU A 34 -11.84 -1.76 27.74
N LEU A 35 -11.54 -2.74 26.89
CA LEU A 35 -12.35 -3.07 25.72
C LEU A 35 -13.76 -3.47 26.16
N VAL A 36 -13.89 -4.40 27.10
CA VAL A 36 -15.22 -4.83 27.60
C VAL A 36 -15.97 -3.66 28.23
N LEU A 37 -15.30 -2.75 28.93
CA LEU A 37 -15.92 -1.54 29.45
C LEU A 37 -16.48 -0.66 28.32
N LEU A 38 -15.70 -0.43 27.25
CA LEU A 38 -16.15 0.33 26.08
C LEU A 38 -17.35 -0.35 25.40
N LEU A 39 -17.35 -1.68 25.30
CA LEU A 39 -18.49 -2.43 24.78
C LEU A 39 -19.73 -2.26 25.66
N GLN A 40 -19.55 -2.28 26.98
CA GLN A 40 -20.66 -2.11 27.93
C GLN A 40 -21.23 -0.69 27.87
N VAL A 41 -20.38 0.33 27.73
CA VAL A 41 -20.81 1.72 27.51
C VAL A 41 -21.59 1.81 26.20
N HIS A 42 -21.05 1.27 25.11
CA HIS A 42 -21.72 1.24 23.80
C HIS A 42 -23.11 0.57 23.88
N TYR A 43 -23.20 -0.57 24.56
CA TYR A 43 -24.46 -1.27 24.81
C TYR A 43 -25.49 -0.41 25.55
N TYR A 44 -25.08 0.36 26.56
CA TYR A 44 -25.97 1.25 27.29
C TYR A 44 -26.44 2.42 26.42
N LEU A 45 -25.54 3.00 25.62
CA LEU A 45 -25.87 4.09 24.70
C LEU A 45 -26.89 3.66 23.63
N GLU A 46 -26.74 2.47 23.05
CA GLU A 46 -27.71 1.94 22.06
C GLU A 46 -29.12 1.74 22.65
N ARG A 47 -29.23 1.57 23.96
CA ARG A 47 -30.50 1.42 24.70
C ARG A 47 -31.07 2.73 25.22
N GLY A 48 -30.47 3.87 24.86
CA GLY A 48 -30.90 5.20 25.29
C GLY A 48 -30.55 5.53 26.74
N LYS A 49 -29.63 4.77 27.35
CA LYS A 49 -29.05 5.13 28.64
C LYS A 49 -27.73 5.85 28.41
N ASP A 50 -27.84 7.17 28.37
CA ASP A 50 -26.74 8.03 27.95
C ASP A 50 -25.60 8.16 28.98
N PHE A 51 -25.87 7.90 30.26
CA PHE A 51 -24.89 8.01 31.35
C PHE A 51 -25.02 6.88 32.39
N PRO A 52 -24.62 5.64 32.05
CA PRO A 52 -24.57 4.53 33.00
C PRO A 52 -23.57 4.79 34.14
N THR A 53 -23.97 4.44 35.37
CA THR A 53 -23.08 4.58 36.53
C THR A 53 -22.04 3.45 36.56
N PRO A 54 -20.86 3.65 37.18
CA PRO A 54 -19.87 2.59 37.32
C PRO A 54 -20.40 1.31 37.97
N ALA A 55 -21.34 1.42 38.92
CA ALA A 55 -21.96 0.26 39.55
C ALA A 55 -22.79 -0.58 38.56
N GLU A 56 -23.47 0.06 37.62
CA GLU A 56 -24.29 -0.62 36.60
C GLU A 56 -23.44 -1.28 35.53
N ILE A 57 -22.29 -0.69 35.22
CA ILE A 57 -21.29 -1.28 34.30
C ILE A 57 -20.62 -2.48 35.00
N ALA A 58 -20.12 -2.28 36.23
CA ALA A 58 -19.46 -3.33 37.01
C ALA A 58 -20.36 -4.55 37.26
N ALA A 59 -21.67 -4.36 37.40
CA ALA A 59 -22.63 -5.46 37.58
C ALA A 59 -22.65 -6.46 36.40
N GLN A 60 -22.19 -6.06 35.21
CA GLN A 60 -22.10 -6.91 34.02
C GLN A 60 -20.67 -7.40 33.74
N MET A 61 -19.70 -7.01 34.59
CA MET A 61 -18.29 -7.32 34.41
C MET A 61 -17.77 -8.14 35.60
N THR A 62 -16.56 -8.70 35.46
CA THR A 62 -15.89 -9.45 36.52
C THR A 62 -15.10 -8.58 37.49
N ILE A 63 -15.14 -7.26 37.30
CA ILE A 63 -14.38 -6.27 38.08
C ILE A 63 -15.26 -5.67 39.18
N ASP A 64 -14.65 -5.11 40.21
CA ASP A 64 -15.39 -4.38 41.24
C ASP A 64 -15.74 -2.95 40.80
N ILE A 65 -16.54 -2.26 41.62
CA ILE A 65 -17.03 -0.90 41.33
C ILE A 65 -15.85 0.11 41.29
N ASN A 66 -14.85 -0.06 42.14
CA ASN A 66 -13.71 0.85 42.24
C ASN A 66 -12.80 0.69 41.01
N GLU A 67 -12.49 -0.54 40.64
CA GLU A 67 -11.74 -0.87 39.43
C GLU A 67 -12.48 -0.36 38.18
N CYS A 68 -13.82 -0.51 38.13
CA CYS A 68 -14.61 0.04 37.04
C CYS A 68 -14.52 1.57 36.96
N HIS A 69 -14.59 2.26 38.09
CA HIS A 69 -14.45 3.71 38.14
C HIS A 69 -13.05 4.16 37.69
N GLU A 70 -12.00 3.46 38.12
CA GLU A 70 -10.62 3.73 37.69
C GLU A 70 -10.45 3.52 36.19
N LEU A 71 -10.93 2.41 35.63
CA LEU A 71 -10.86 2.13 34.20
C LEU A 71 -11.63 3.17 33.37
N LEU A 72 -12.83 3.55 33.81
CA LEU A 72 -13.64 4.57 33.16
C LEU A 72 -12.92 5.92 33.16
N SER A 73 -12.36 6.32 34.30
CA SER A 73 -11.56 7.54 34.44
C SER A 73 -10.31 7.52 33.55
N GLN A 74 -9.63 6.37 33.45
CA GLN A 74 -8.48 6.19 32.57
C GLN A 74 -8.86 6.31 31.09
N LEU A 75 -9.99 5.72 30.68
CA LEU A 75 -10.47 5.80 29.30
C LEU A 75 -10.85 7.23 28.90
N ILE A 76 -11.44 8.00 29.82
CA ILE A 76 -11.69 9.44 29.62
C ILE A 76 -10.38 10.20 29.47
N ARG A 77 -9.43 10.01 30.40
CA ARG A 77 -8.11 10.67 30.34
C ARG A 77 -7.30 10.32 29.09
N LYS A 78 -7.43 9.08 28.60
CA LYS A 78 -6.82 8.63 27.34
C LYS A 78 -7.56 9.17 26.11
N GLY A 79 -8.72 9.79 26.28
CA GLY A 79 -9.56 10.33 25.20
C GLY A 79 -10.19 9.24 24.34
N PHE A 80 -10.62 8.14 24.95
CA PHE A 80 -11.47 7.12 24.30
C PHE A 80 -12.95 7.34 24.57
N ILE A 81 -13.27 7.95 25.72
CA ILE A 81 -14.62 8.35 26.11
C ILE A 81 -14.59 9.84 26.39
N ASP A 82 -15.61 10.56 25.95
CA ASP A 82 -15.82 11.96 26.33
C ASP A 82 -17.13 12.12 27.12
N ILE A 83 -17.22 13.15 27.96
CA ILE A 83 -18.45 13.49 28.68
C ILE A 83 -18.99 14.78 28.08
N LEU A 84 -20.16 14.69 27.46
CA LEU A 84 -20.82 15.84 26.85
C LEU A 84 -21.93 16.35 27.76
N ASP A 85 -21.99 17.67 27.92
CA ASP A 85 -23.10 18.37 28.55
C ASP A 85 -24.26 18.57 27.56
N GLY A 86 -25.46 18.28 28.01
CA GLY A 86 -26.71 18.54 27.30
C GLY A 86 -27.69 19.35 28.14
N ASN A 87 -28.54 20.13 27.47
CA ASN A 87 -29.69 20.78 28.10
C ASN A 87 -30.95 20.07 27.62
N SER A 88 -31.74 19.53 28.53
CA SER A 88 -33.07 19.02 28.19
C SER A 88 -34.00 20.17 27.80
N ASP A 89 -35.10 19.89 27.09
CA ASP A 89 -36.16 20.86 26.76
C ASP A 89 -36.73 21.56 28.02
N THR A 90 -36.55 20.94 29.18
CA THR A 90 -36.96 21.43 30.50
C THR A 90 -35.91 22.29 31.21
N GLY A 91 -34.76 22.57 30.58
CA GLY A 91 -33.67 23.38 31.15
C GLY A 91 -32.79 22.64 32.16
N ILE A 92 -32.99 21.34 32.37
CA ILE A 92 -32.15 20.51 33.23
C ILE A 92 -30.88 20.13 32.48
N ARG A 93 -29.71 20.41 33.08
CA ARG A 93 -28.42 19.93 32.59
C ARG A 93 -28.31 18.42 32.80
N PHE A 94 -27.92 17.70 31.76
CA PHE A 94 -27.61 16.28 31.84
C PHE A 94 -26.25 16.00 31.19
N GLU A 95 -25.57 14.97 31.68
CA GLU A 95 -24.31 14.49 31.14
C GLU A 95 -24.57 13.23 30.31
N ARG A 96 -23.77 13.02 29.26
CA ARG A 96 -23.78 11.79 28.47
C ARG A 96 -22.38 11.36 28.07
N TYR A 97 -22.14 10.06 27.98
CA TYR A 97 -20.90 9.56 27.37
C TYR A 97 -20.95 9.66 25.85
N SER A 98 -19.81 9.96 25.25
CA SER A 98 -19.58 9.87 23.81
C SER A 98 -18.40 8.95 23.52
N LEU A 99 -18.61 8.02 22.59
CA LEU A 99 -17.57 7.14 22.02
C LEU A 99 -17.03 7.68 20.69
N GLU A 100 -17.43 8.88 20.27
CA GLU A 100 -16.87 9.54 19.09
C GLU A 100 -15.33 9.61 19.09
N PRO A 101 -14.64 9.91 20.22
CA PRO A 101 -13.18 9.91 20.24
C PRO A 101 -12.56 8.55 19.92
N LEU A 102 -13.18 7.45 20.39
CA LEU A 102 -12.74 6.09 20.06
C LEU A 102 -12.86 5.84 18.55
N TRP A 103 -13.98 6.21 17.95
CA TRP A 103 -14.22 6.00 16.52
C TRP A 103 -13.23 6.81 15.66
N ASN A 104 -12.98 8.06 16.03
CA ASN A 104 -12.00 8.90 15.33
C ASN A 104 -10.60 8.27 15.38
N LYS A 105 -10.16 7.80 16.55
CA LYS A 105 -8.87 7.11 16.69
C LYS A 105 -8.77 5.84 15.86
N LEU A 106 -9.85 5.06 15.77
CA LEU A 106 -9.89 3.88 14.92
C LEU A 106 -9.77 4.24 13.43
N ILE A 107 -10.46 5.29 12.99
CA ILE A 107 -10.39 5.79 11.61
C ILE A 107 -8.98 6.28 11.29
N GLU A 108 -8.39 7.10 12.14
CA GLU A 108 -7.02 7.60 11.97
C GLU A 108 -6.02 6.45 11.85
N GLN A 109 -6.14 5.44 12.72
CA GLN A 109 -5.27 4.29 12.67
C GLN A 109 -5.45 3.47 11.39
N PHE A 110 -6.68 3.28 10.92
CA PHE A 110 -6.96 2.59 9.67
C PHE A 110 -6.32 3.32 8.48
N LEU A 111 -6.46 4.65 8.41
CA LEU A 111 -5.84 5.46 7.36
C LEU A 111 -4.31 5.38 7.38
N LEU A 112 -3.70 5.42 8.56
CA LEU A 112 -2.24 5.29 8.71
C LEU A 112 -1.73 3.90 8.30
N ASN A 113 -2.47 2.83 8.62
CA ASN A 113 -2.10 1.48 8.24
C ASN A 113 -2.16 1.30 6.72
N ASN A 114 -3.24 1.74 6.06
CA ASN A 114 -3.35 1.65 4.60
C ASN A 114 -2.22 2.41 3.90
N LYS A 115 -1.90 3.62 4.37
CA LYS A 115 -0.79 4.41 3.80
C LYS A 115 0.55 3.70 3.95
N LYS A 116 0.82 3.09 5.12
CA LYS A 116 2.05 2.31 5.34
C LYS A 116 2.12 1.07 4.47
N GLU A 117 0.98 0.40 4.25
CA GLU A 117 0.92 -0.76 3.35
C GLU A 117 1.19 -0.35 1.90
N GLU A 118 0.65 0.78 1.45
CA GLU A 118 0.95 1.35 0.13
C GLU A 118 2.44 1.71 -0.02
N GLU A 119 3.01 2.42 0.95
CA GLU A 119 4.44 2.78 0.95
C GLU A 119 5.34 1.53 0.94
N ALA A 120 5.00 0.52 1.74
CA ALA A 120 5.76 -0.73 1.79
C ALA A 120 5.62 -1.56 0.50
N LEU A 121 4.49 -1.49 -0.19
CA LEU A 121 4.31 -2.11 -1.50
C LEU A 121 5.19 -1.44 -2.55
N ILE A 122 5.22 -0.10 -2.58
CA ILE A 122 6.07 0.68 -3.49
C ILE A 122 7.54 0.35 -3.25
N GLU A 123 8.00 0.41 -2.00
CA GLU A 123 9.40 0.09 -1.63
C GLU A 123 9.77 -1.35 -2.04
N LYS A 124 8.84 -2.29 -1.89
CA LYS A 124 9.05 -3.68 -2.31
C LYS A 124 9.11 -3.83 -3.83
N GLU A 125 8.29 -3.10 -4.58
CA GLU A 125 8.31 -3.12 -6.04
C GLU A 125 9.59 -2.48 -6.62
N GLU A 126 10.06 -1.39 -6.01
CA GLU A 126 11.35 -0.76 -6.30
C GLU A 126 12.53 -1.69 -5.96
N SER A 127 12.51 -2.30 -4.77
CA SER A 127 13.53 -3.29 -4.38
C SER A 127 13.59 -4.48 -5.35
N ASP A 128 12.44 -4.98 -5.79
CA ASP A 128 12.37 -6.03 -6.80
C ASP A 128 12.87 -5.54 -8.18
N LEU A 129 12.65 -4.26 -8.53
CA LEU A 129 13.21 -3.65 -9.73
C LEU A 129 14.75 -3.61 -9.68
N TYR A 130 15.35 -3.09 -8.60
CA TYR A 130 16.80 -3.06 -8.45
C TYR A 130 17.39 -4.46 -8.52
N THR A 131 16.79 -5.41 -7.77
CA THR A 131 17.23 -6.81 -7.75
C THR A 131 17.16 -7.46 -9.13
N CYS A 132 16.15 -7.14 -9.94
CA CYS A 132 16.06 -7.59 -11.33
C CYS A 132 17.22 -7.06 -12.18
N PHE A 133 17.53 -5.76 -12.07
CA PHE A 133 18.64 -5.16 -12.80
C PHE A 133 19.99 -5.74 -12.38
N GLU A 134 20.28 -5.82 -11.08
CA GLU A 134 21.53 -6.38 -10.57
C GLU A 134 21.77 -7.81 -11.04
N ARG A 135 20.70 -8.62 -11.13
CA ARG A 135 20.78 -9.99 -11.63
C ARG A 135 21.13 -10.06 -13.11
N GLU A 136 20.50 -9.25 -13.95
CA GLU A 136 20.77 -9.24 -15.40
C GLU A 136 22.15 -8.65 -15.71
N PHE A 137 22.58 -7.63 -14.95
CA PHE A 137 23.91 -7.03 -15.09
C PHE A 137 25.03 -7.84 -14.43
N GLY A 138 24.69 -8.78 -13.54
CA GLY A 138 25.65 -9.64 -12.83
C GLY A 138 26.54 -8.89 -11.82
N ARG A 139 26.14 -7.70 -11.39
CA ARG A 139 26.85 -6.85 -10.44
C ARG A 139 25.89 -5.93 -9.70
N PRO A 140 26.25 -5.40 -8.52
CA PRO A 140 25.47 -4.37 -7.87
C PRO A 140 25.39 -3.10 -8.74
N LEU A 141 24.28 -2.39 -8.62
CA LEU A 141 24.07 -1.11 -9.29
C LEU A 141 24.90 -0.01 -8.62
N SER A 142 25.42 0.90 -9.44
CA SER A 142 26.08 2.11 -8.93
C SER A 142 25.03 3.15 -8.49
N PRO A 143 25.40 4.12 -7.63
CA PRO A 143 24.48 5.18 -7.20
C PRO A 143 23.85 5.95 -8.37
N PHE A 144 24.63 6.22 -9.43
CA PHE A 144 24.13 6.89 -10.64
C PHE A 144 23.12 6.03 -11.42
N GLU A 145 23.28 4.70 -11.42
CA GLU A 145 22.34 3.79 -12.07
C GLU A 145 21.03 3.67 -11.29
N ILE A 146 21.10 3.70 -9.95
CA ILE A 146 19.92 3.76 -9.08
C ILE A 146 19.17 5.08 -9.32
N GLU A 147 19.88 6.21 -9.37
CA GLU A 147 19.29 7.51 -9.71
C GLU A 147 18.63 7.49 -11.10
N THR A 148 19.24 6.81 -12.08
CA THR A 148 18.63 6.65 -13.41
C THR A 148 17.35 5.83 -13.37
N LEU A 149 17.29 4.76 -12.57
CA LEU A 149 16.06 3.99 -12.38
C LEU A 149 14.97 4.83 -11.73
N ASN A 150 15.32 5.64 -10.72
CA ASN A 150 14.38 6.53 -10.06
C ASN A 150 13.85 7.58 -11.02
N MET A 151 14.70 8.19 -11.85
CA MET A 151 14.25 9.11 -12.91
C MET A 151 13.24 8.44 -13.86
N TRP A 152 13.43 7.17 -14.23
CA TRP A 152 12.46 6.47 -15.08
C TRP A 152 11.10 6.27 -14.39
N VAL A 153 11.09 6.01 -13.09
CA VAL A 153 9.87 5.78 -12.29
C VAL A 153 9.17 7.10 -11.95
N ASP A 154 9.90 8.05 -11.39
CA ASP A 154 9.37 9.28 -10.80
C ASP A 154 9.14 10.38 -11.84
N ASP A 155 10.19 10.73 -12.59
CA ASP A 155 10.17 11.86 -13.54
C ASP A 155 9.49 11.46 -14.86
N ASP A 156 9.88 10.31 -15.40
CA ASP A 156 9.32 9.82 -16.66
C ASP A 156 7.99 9.08 -16.50
N GLN A 157 7.58 8.75 -15.27
CA GLN A 157 6.32 8.06 -14.96
C GLN A 157 6.17 6.74 -15.73
N HIS A 158 7.27 6.02 -15.93
CA HIS A 158 7.23 4.69 -16.51
C HIS A 158 6.75 3.67 -15.48
N GLU A 159 5.75 2.87 -15.84
CA GLU A 159 5.36 1.72 -15.02
C GLU A 159 6.54 0.75 -14.88
N ILE A 160 6.78 0.24 -13.67
CA ILE A 160 7.89 -0.68 -13.34
C ILE A 160 7.90 -1.92 -14.26
N VAL A 161 6.71 -2.40 -14.65
CA VAL A 161 6.55 -3.50 -15.60
C VAL A 161 7.11 -3.20 -16.99
N ILE A 162 7.03 -1.95 -17.44
CA ILE A 162 7.58 -1.50 -18.73
C ILE A 162 9.10 -1.37 -18.65
N ILE A 163 9.63 -0.86 -17.54
CA ILE A 163 11.09 -0.81 -17.29
C ILE A 163 11.69 -2.22 -17.30
N LYS A 164 11.07 -3.18 -16.60
CA LYS A 164 11.47 -4.60 -16.64
C LYS A 164 11.38 -5.20 -18.05
N ALA A 165 10.37 -4.81 -18.84
CA ALA A 165 10.25 -5.27 -20.22
C ALA A 165 11.34 -4.68 -21.13
N ALA A 166 11.71 -3.42 -20.94
CA ALA A 166 12.80 -2.77 -21.68
C ALA A 166 14.15 -3.40 -21.34
N LEU A 167 14.40 -3.72 -20.07
CA LEU A 167 15.57 -4.48 -19.64
C LEU A 167 15.66 -5.83 -20.37
N ARG A 168 14.57 -6.61 -20.40
CA ARG A 168 14.52 -7.89 -21.13
C ARG A 168 14.80 -7.72 -22.62
N GLU A 169 14.27 -6.67 -23.24
CA GLU A 169 14.53 -6.38 -24.67
C GLU A 169 16.00 -6.00 -24.91
N ALA A 170 16.63 -5.29 -23.98
CA ALA A 170 18.06 -4.98 -24.04
C ALA A 170 18.94 -6.24 -23.91
N VAL A 171 18.56 -7.17 -23.02
CA VAL A 171 19.20 -8.50 -22.90
C VAL A 171 19.07 -9.30 -24.19
N ILE A 172 17.85 -9.40 -24.75
CA ILE A 172 17.59 -10.11 -26.02
C ILE A 172 18.40 -9.50 -27.18
N SER A 173 18.53 -8.18 -27.20
CA SER A 173 19.30 -7.46 -28.23
C SER A 173 20.81 -7.51 -28.03
N GLY A 174 21.30 -8.13 -26.94
CA GLY A 174 22.72 -8.20 -26.59
C GLY A 174 23.35 -6.85 -26.26
N LYS A 175 22.55 -5.82 -25.98
CA LYS A 175 23.00 -4.44 -25.72
C LYS A 175 22.58 -4.00 -24.32
N LEU A 176 23.19 -4.62 -23.31
CA LEU A 176 22.87 -4.38 -21.91
C LEU A 176 23.59 -3.13 -21.37
N ASN A 177 22.99 -1.96 -21.55
CA ASN A 177 23.44 -0.71 -20.92
C ASN A 177 22.28 0.26 -20.72
N PHE A 178 22.39 1.12 -19.71
CA PHE A 178 21.34 2.08 -19.34
C PHE A 178 20.95 3.02 -20.48
N ARG A 179 21.91 3.51 -21.27
CA ARG A 179 21.63 4.39 -22.42
C ARG A 179 20.77 3.71 -23.50
N TYR A 180 20.92 2.41 -23.68
CA TYR A 180 20.11 1.66 -24.64
C TYR A 180 18.71 1.40 -24.10
N ILE A 181 18.59 1.05 -22.82
CA ILE A 181 17.30 0.87 -22.13
C ILE A 181 16.51 2.19 -22.14
N ASP A 182 17.18 3.31 -21.85
CA ASP A 182 16.61 4.65 -21.92
C ASP A 182 16.00 4.96 -23.30
N ARG A 183 16.73 4.63 -24.37
CA ARG A 183 16.23 4.81 -25.74
C ARG A 183 15.00 3.96 -26.05
N ILE A 184 14.97 2.71 -25.56
CA ILE A 184 13.81 1.82 -25.69
C ILE A 184 12.60 2.45 -24.98
N LEU A 185 12.78 2.89 -23.75
CA LEU A 185 11.75 3.52 -22.93
C LEU A 185 11.21 4.80 -23.59
N PHE A 186 12.09 5.66 -24.09
CA PHE A 186 11.71 6.87 -24.81
C PHE A 186 10.88 6.58 -26.07
N GLU A 187 11.30 5.61 -26.87
CA GLU A 187 10.58 5.21 -28.09
C GLU A 187 9.21 4.60 -27.75
N TRP A 188 9.14 3.78 -26.69
CA TRP A 188 7.89 3.19 -26.23
C TRP A 188 6.91 4.24 -25.68
N LYS A 189 7.40 5.23 -24.92
CA LYS A 189 6.61 6.38 -24.44
C LYS A 189 6.02 7.16 -25.61
N LYS A 190 6.86 7.49 -26.60
CA LYS A 190 6.45 8.20 -27.82
C LYS A 190 5.38 7.44 -28.61
N ASN A 191 5.47 6.12 -28.65
CA ASN A 191 4.52 5.25 -29.36
C ASN A 191 3.31 4.84 -28.51
N GLY A 192 3.17 5.37 -27.28
CA GLY A 192 2.05 5.10 -26.39
C GLY A 192 1.97 3.64 -25.90
N ILE A 193 3.10 2.95 -25.86
CA ILE A 193 3.18 1.55 -25.42
C ILE A 193 3.11 1.50 -23.90
N LYS A 194 2.02 0.91 -23.38
CA LYS A 194 1.76 0.79 -21.93
C LYS A 194 1.64 -0.64 -21.44
N THR A 195 1.60 -1.63 -22.33
CA THR A 195 1.43 -3.03 -21.94
C THR A 195 2.62 -3.89 -22.38
N ILE A 196 2.87 -4.98 -21.64
CA ILE A 196 3.92 -5.95 -21.94
C ILE A 196 3.73 -6.56 -23.33
N GLU A 197 2.49 -6.82 -23.73
CA GLU A 197 2.18 -7.39 -25.05
C GLU A 197 2.53 -6.43 -26.19
N GLN A 198 2.19 -5.14 -26.04
CA GLN A 198 2.56 -4.11 -27.00
C GLN A 198 4.08 -3.98 -27.10
N ALA A 199 4.79 -3.94 -25.97
CA ALA A 199 6.26 -3.90 -25.92
C ALA A 199 6.90 -5.08 -26.66
N LYS A 200 6.44 -6.32 -26.38
CA LYS A 200 6.89 -7.54 -27.08
C LYS A 200 6.63 -7.46 -28.59
N SER A 201 5.45 -6.98 -28.99
CA SER A 201 5.08 -6.86 -30.41
C SER A 201 5.95 -5.83 -31.13
N HIS A 202 6.26 -4.71 -30.46
CA HIS A 202 7.11 -3.66 -31.00
C HIS A 202 8.56 -4.14 -31.16
N GLY A 203 9.11 -4.82 -30.14
CA GLY A 203 10.45 -5.42 -30.20
C GLY A 203 10.58 -6.43 -31.35
N LYS A 204 9.56 -7.27 -31.58
CA LYS A 204 9.53 -8.20 -32.74
C LYS A 204 9.57 -7.45 -34.08
N LYS A 205 8.75 -6.40 -34.24
CA LYS A 205 8.72 -5.59 -35.47
C LYS A 205 10.05 -4.87 -35.70
N PHE A 206 10.63 -4.30 -34.67
CA PHE A 206 11.91 -3.58 -34.75
C PHE A 206 13.05 -4.50 -35.20
N ARG A 207 13.16 -5.71 -34.61
CA ARG A 207 14.14 -6.72 -35.02
C ARG A 207 13.97 -7.18 -36.47
N GLN A 208 12.73 -7.37 -36.92
CA GLN A 208 12.45 -7.70 -38.33
C GLN A 208 12.96 -6.60 -39.27
N HIS A 209 12.72 -5.32 -38.95
CA HIS A 209 13.17 -4.21 -39.78
C HIS A 209 14.70 -4.05 -39.79
N GLN A 210 15.40 -4.32 -38.67
CA GLN A 210 16.87 -4.31 -38.65
C GLN A 210 17.50 -5.43 -39.50
N SER A 211 16.85 -6.60 -39.59
CA SER A 211 17.36 -7.70 -40.42
C SER A 211 17.22 -7.47 -41.93
N VAL A 212 16.32 -6.57 -42.36
CA VAL A 212 16.08 -6.25 -43.78
C VAL A 212 17.07 -5.19 -44.30
N GLY A 213 17.60 -4.32 -43.43
CA GLY A 213 18.53 -3.25 -43.82
C GLY A 213 19.97 -3.68 -44.14
N TYR A 214 20.32 -4.97 -43.98
CA TYR A 214 21.67 -5.50 -44.26
C TYR A 214 21.73 -6.44 -45.48
N LYS A 215 20.68 -6.42 -46.32
CA LYS A 215 20.65 -7.12 -47.62
C LYS A 215 20.15 -6.17 -48.72
N GLY A 216 21.06 -5.33 -49.23
CA GLY A 216 20.74 -4.49 -50.39
C GLY A 216 21.80 -3.46 -50.72
N GLU A 217 22.96 -3.91 -51.23
CA GLU A 217 23.77 -3.20 -52.24
C GLU A 217 24.90 -4.14 -52.71
N GLN A 218 24.54 -5.08 -53.59
CA GLN A 218 25.46 -5.65 -54.57
C GLN A 218 24.98 -5.18 -55.93
N SER A 219 25.63 -4.15 -56.46
CA SER A 219 25.63 -3.82 -57.87
C SER A 219 27.07 -3.95 -58.37
N GLU A 220 27.27 -4.91 -59.26
CA GLU A 220 28.48 -5.08 -60.06
C GLU A 220 28.68 -3.84 -60.96
N GLU A 221 29.88 -3.26 -60.97
CA GLU A 221 30.64 -3.01 -62.21
C GLU A 221 32.07 -2.47 -61.93
N SER A 222 33.03 -3.30 -62.35
CA SER A 222 34.38 -3.01 -62.89
C SER A 222 35.09 -1.67 -62.65
N SER A 223 36.28 -1.76 -62.03
CA SER A 223 37.61 -1.51 -62.67
C SER A 223 38.62 -0.77 -61.78
N ASN A 224 39.70 -1.49 -61.49
CA ASN A 224 41.08 -1.00 -61.43
C ASN A 224 41.46 0.08 -60.40
N LYS A 225 42.07 -0.33 -59.27
CA LYS A 225 43.49 -0.01 -58.92
C LYS A 225 43.88 -0.52 -57.52
N LYS A 226 44.90 -1.39 -57.54
CA LYS A 226 46.00 -1.61 -56.57
C LYS A 226 45.65 -1.88 -55.10
N THR A 227 45.82 -3.15 -54.74
CA THR A 227 46.05 -3.65 -53.38
C THR A 227 47.29 -3.01 -52.76
N VAL A 228 47.14 -2.41 -51.59
CA VAL A 228 48.27 -2.16 -50.66
C VAL A 228 48.11 -3.16 -49.51
N PRO A 229 49.12 -3.97 -49.18
CA PRO A 229 48.98 -5.01 -48.17
C PRO A 229 48.93 -4.42 -46.76
N PHE A 230 48.05 -4.95 -45.93
CA PHE A 230 47.92 -4.61 -44.51
C PHE A 230 49.01 -5.37 -43.73
N TYR A 231 49.93 -4.66 -43.08
CA TYR A 231 50.94 -5.25 -42.20
C TYR A 231 50.32 -5.46 -40.81
N ASN A 232 50.22 -6.73 -40.38
CA ASN A 232 49.70 -7.13 -39.08
C ASN A 232 50.88 -7.26 -38.10
N TRP A 233 51.01 -6.34 -37.14
CA TRP A 233 52.23 -6.14 -36.33
C TRP A 233 52.17 -6.73 -34.92
N LEU A 234 51.21 -7.62 -34.63
CA LEU A 234 50.97 -8.15 -33.28
C LEU A 234 51.10 -9.67 -33.19
N ASP A 235 52.11 -10.22 -33.86
CA ASP A 235 52.65 -11.54 -33.56
C ASP A 235 54.19 -11.43 -33.48
N GLN A 236 54.69 -11.11 -32.28
CA GLN A 236 56.02 -11.50 -31.78
C GLN A 236 55.96 -11.71 -30.28
#